data_AF-A0A1H5BQB0-F1
#
_entry.id   AF-A0A1H5BQB0-F1
#
_cell.length_a   1.000
_cell.length_b   1.000
_cell.length_c   1.000
_cell.angle_alpha   90.00
_cell.angle_beta   90.00
_cell.angle_gamma   90.00
#
_symmetry.space_group_name_H-M   'P 1'
#
loop_
_entity.id
_entity.type
_entity.pdbx_description
1 polymer ?
#
loop_
_entity_poly.entity_id
_entity_poly.type
_entity_poly.pdbx_seq_one_letter_code
_entity_poly.pdbx_strand_id
1 'polypeptide(L)' 'MSGENVQEPIDLTSPESFVAGQEVYDRIEFGRCQDVRAELDAALGITTEQN' A
#
# COMPACT_ATOMS: atom_id res chain seq x y z
N MET A 1 11.12 22.88 -15.99
CA MET A 1 11.10 21.48 -16.44
C MET A 1 10.42 20.71 -15.34
N SER A 2 9.15 20.35 -15.55
CA SER A 2 8.31 19.70 -14.56
C SER A 2 8.89 18.30 -14.32
N GLY A 3 9.45 18.08 -13.14
CA GLY A 3 9.87 16.74 -12.72
C GLY A 3 8.63 15.87 -12.67
N GLU A 4 8.49 15.01 -13.67
CA GLU A 4 7.54 13.92 -13.68
C GLU A 4 7.84 13.10 -12.43
N ASN A 5 6.96 13.20 -11.43
CA ASN A 5 7.05 12.41 -10.21
C ASN A 5 6.59 11.00 -10.61
N VAL A 6 7.50 10.24 -11.21
CA VAL A 6 7.29 8.87 -11.64
C VAL A 6 7.15 8.04 -10.36
N GLN A 7 5.93 7.94 -9.85
CA GLN A 7 5.56 6.83 -8.99
C GLN A 7 5.77 5.58 -9.84
N GLU A 8 6.85 4.84 -9.58
CA GLU A 8 7.06 3.55 -10.24
C GLU A 8 5.80 2.71 -10.01
N PRO A 9 5.26 2.06 -11.05
CA PRO A 9 4.07 1.25 -10.90
C PRO A 9 4.36 0.15 -9.88
N ILE A 10 3.60 0.16 -8.78
CA ILE A 10 3.79 -0.80 -7.70
C ILE A 10 3.36 -2.17 -8.19
N ASP A 11 4.31 -3.11 -8.14
CA ASP A 11 4.06 -4.49 -8.53
C ASP A 11 3.36 -5.25 -7.42
N LEU A 12 2.03 -5.24 -7.49
CA LEU A 12 1.15 -5.98 -6.57
C LEU A 12 1.27 -7.51 -6.71
N THR A 13 2.00 -8.01 -7.70
CA THR A 13 2.20 -9.46 -7.93
C THR A 13 3.52 -9.98 -7.36
N SER A 14 4.41 -9.08 -6.94
CA SER A 14 5.65 -9.44 -6.25
C SER A 14 5.34 -10.17 -4.94
N PRO A 15 6.17 -11.17 -4.55
CA PRO A 15 6.03 -11.86 -3.27
C PRO A 15 6.00 -10.89 -2.07
N GLU A 16 6.80 -9.84 -2.13
CA GLU A 16 6.91 -8.81 -1.09
C GLU A 16 5.59 -8.05 -0.93
N SER A 17 5.00 -7.59 -2.05
CA SER A 17 3.71 -6.87 -2.03
C SER A 17 2.55 -7.78 -1.63
N PHE A 18 2.62 -9.06 -2.01
CA PHE A 18 1.62 -10.04 -1.59
C PHE A 18 1.64 -10.27 -0.07
N VAL A 19 2.84 -10.40 0.52
CA VAL A 19 3.00 -10.54 1.98
C VAL A 19 2.50 -9.28 2.70
N ALA A 20 2.88 -8.09 2.22
CA ALA A 20 2.40 -6.82 2.77
C ALA A 20 0.87 -6.71 2.72
N GLY A 21 0.26 -7.10 1.60
CA GLY A 21 -1.20 -7.14 1.45
C GLY A 21 -1.87 -8.14 2.39
N GLN A 22 -1.29 -9.34 2.56
CA GLN A 22 -1.80 -10.36 3.49
C GLN A 22 -1.84 -9.86 4.93
N GLU A 23 -0.80 -9.17 5.41
CA GLU A 23 -0.79 -8.64 6.78
C GLU A 23 -1.90 -7.59 7.03
N VAL A 24 -2.26 -6.82 6.00
CA VAL A 24 -3.37 -5.86 6.08
C VAL A 24 -4.70 -6.61 6.06
N TYR A 25 -4.85 -7.62 5.21
CA TYR A 25 -6.03 -8.48 5.19
C TYR A 25 -6.27 -9.17 6.53
N ASP A 26 -5.24 -9.72 7.17
CA ASP A 26 -5.35 -10.33 8.49
C ASP A 26 -5.85 -9.30 9.53
N ARG A 27 -5.31 -8.08 9.50
CA ARG A 27 -5.77 -6.98 10.38
C ARG A 27 -7.23 -6.62 10.17
N ILE A 28 -7.71 -6.67 8.91
CA ILE A 28 -9.12 -6.46 8.57
C ILE A 28 -9.97 -7.58 9.16
N GLU A 29 -9.55 -8.83 8.98
CA GLU A 29 -10.27 -10.00 9.48
C GLU A 29 -10.37 -10.01 11.02
N PHE A 30 -9.31 -9.61 11.71
CA PHE A 30 -9.31 -9.48 13.18
C PHE A 30 -10.06 -8.24 13.71
N GLY A 31 -10.63 -7.40 12.84
CA GLY A 31 -11.33 -6.17 13.22
C GLY A 31 -10.39 -5.12 13.84
N ARG A 32 -9.08 -5.20 13.53
CA ARG A 32 -8.05 -4.26 14.02
C ARG A 32 -7.71 -3.19 13.01
N CYS A 33 -8.17 -3.32 11.78
CA CYS A 33 -8.00 -2.33 10.74
C CYS A 33 -8.99 -1.16 10.95
N GLN A 34 -8.45 0.05 11.08
CA GLN A 34 -9.28 1.28 11.17
C GLN A 34 -9.56 1.88 9.79
N ASP A 35 -8.58 1.85 8.90
CA ASP A 35 -8.68 2.32 7.53
C ASP A 35 -7.90 1.38 6.61
N VAL A 36 -8.64 0.60 5.82
CA VAL A 36 -8.10 -0.39 4.89
C VAL A 36 -7.15 0.26 3.90
N ARG A 37 -7.50 1.44 3.39
CA ARG A 37 -6.75 2.09 2.33
C ARG A 37 -5.45 2.66 2.90
N ALA A 38 -5.51 3.32 4.05
CA ALA A 38 -4.31 3.83 4.70
C ALA A 38 -3.34 2.73 5.14
N GLU A 39 -3.84 1.60 5.65
CA GLU A 39 -2.99 0.46 6.05
C GLU A 39 -2.35 -0.22 4.84
N LEU A 40 -3.11 -0.40 3.74
CA LEU A 40 -2.60 -0.97 2.50
C LEU A 40 -1.58 -0.04 1.82
N ASP A 41 -1.87 1.26 1.79
CA ASP A 41 -0.99 2.27 1.24
C ASP A 41 0.32 2.32 2.04
N ALA A 42 0.26 2.29 3.37
CA ALA A 42 1.44 2.21 4.23
C ALA A 42 2.24 0.91 4.05
N ALA A 43 1.55 -0.23 3.94
CA ALA A 43 2.19 -1.54 3.78
C ALA A 43 2.90 -1.70 2.42
N LEU A 44 2.32 -1.13 1.36
CA LEU A 44 2.89 -1.16 0.01
C LEU A 44 3.83 0.02 -0.28
N GLY A 45 4.05 0.91 0.69
CA GLY A 45 4.85 2.11 0.49
C GLY A 45 4.24 3.08 -0.53
N ILE A 46 2.94 2.99 -0.78
CA ILE A 46 2.17 3.99 -1.51
C ILE A 46 2.10 5.22 -0.61
N THR A 47 3.12 6.07 -0.64
CA THR A 47 2.97 7.42 -0.10
C THR A 47 2.11 8.17 -1.10
N THR A 48 0.80 8.16 -0.86
CA THR A 48 -0.14 9.09 -1.46
C THR A 48 0.17 10.48 -0.90
N GLU A 49 1.34 11.05 -1.23
CA GLU A 49 1.54 12.50 -1.20
C GLU A 49 0.65 13.09 -2.29
N GLN A 50 -0.66 13.12 -2.01
CA GLN A 50 -1.62 13.86 -2.81
C GLN A 50 -1.48 15.32 -2.42
N ASN A 51 -0.64 16.01 -3.19
CA ASN A 51 -0.59 17.45 -3.29
C ASN A 51 -1.89 17.99 -3.91
#